data_AF-A0A117M949-F1
#
_entry.id   AF-A0A117M949-F1
#
_cell.length_a   1.000
_cell.length_b   1.000
_cell.length_c   1.000
_cell.angle_alpha   90.00
_cell.angle_beta   90.00
_cell.angle_gamma   90.00
#
_symmetry.space_group_name_H-M   'P 1'
#
loop_
_entity.id
_entity.type
_entity.pdbx_description
1 polymer ?
#
loop_
_entity_poly.entity_id
_entity_poly.type
_entity_poly.pdbx_seq_one_letter_code
_entity_poly.pdbx_strand_id
1 'polypeptide(L)'
;RRFTETLVYDQDNPRRLGWQAPGPGTSSGDLFGNSAFGHTGFTGTSLWFDPETELSIVFLSNRTHIKRRETIPQMLETRRKLHNTILAELT
;
A
#
# COMPACT_ATOMS: atom_id res chain seq x y z
N ARG A 1 -17.47 2.12 -2.98
CA ARG A 1 -17.33 1.63 -4.37
C ARG A 1 -16.42 2.51 -5.23
N ARG A 2 -16.60 3.84 -5.34
CA ARG A 2 -15.79 4.67 -6.26
C ARG A 2 -14.26 4.63 -6.06
N PHE A 3 -13.77 4.28 -4.86
CA PHE A 3 -12.33 4.17 -4.60
C PHE A 3 -11.70 2.86 -5.09
N THR A 4 -12.49 1.90 -5.56
CA THR A 4 -12.00 0.57 -5.99
C THR A 4 -11.84 0.45 -7.51
N GLU A 5 -12.18 1.49 -8.25
CA GLU A 5 -12.16 1.48 -9.71
C GLU A 5 -10.90 2.19 -10.21
N THR A 6 -10.18 1.54 -11.14
CA THR A 6 -9.11 2.19 -11.88
C THR A 6 -9.71 3.22 -12.83
N LEU A 7 -9.26 4.46 -12.71
CA LEU A 7 -9.72 5.57 -13.54
C LEU A 7 -8.68 6.01 -14.57
N VAL A 8 -7.40 5.95 -14.20
CA VAL A 8 -6.30 6.33 -15.08
C VAL A 8 -5.11 5.40 -14.83
N TYR A 9 -4.20 5.32 -15.81
CA TYR A 9 -2.94 4.60 -15.69
C TYR A 9 -1.79 5.61 -15.68
N ASP A 10 -0.86 5.45 -14.75
CA ASP A 10 0.36 6.23 -14.61
C ASP A 10 1.55 5.33 -14.90
N GLN A 11 2.08 5.39 -16.12
CA GLN A 11 3.13 4.47 -16.60
C GLN A 11 2.77 3.00 -16.30
N ASP A 12 1.61 2.57 -16.78
CA ASP A 12 1.00 1.25 -16.55
C ASP A 12 0.56 0.94 -15.11
N ASN A 13 0.79 1.84 -14.14
CA ASN A 13 0.29 1.68 -12.78
C ASN A 13 -1.17 2.15 -12.66
N PRO A 14 -2.12 1.28 -12.28
CA PRO A 14 -3.50 1.67 -12.13
C PRO A 14 -3.68 2.66 -10.97
N ARG A 15 -4.36 3.78 -11.25
CA ARG A 15 -4.70 4.82 -10.29
C ARG A 15 -6.21 4.91 -10.13
N ARG A 16 -6.64 5.09 -8.89
CA ARG A 16 -8.03 5.24 -8.45
C ARG A 16 -8.24 6.69 -7.98
N LEU A 17 -9.43 7.05 -7.52
CA LEU A 17 -9.73 8.41 -7.04
C LEU A 17 -8.85 8.83 -5.84
N GLY A 18 -7.67 9.40 -6.10
CA GLY A 18 -6.70 9.79 -5.08
C GLY A 18 -5.89 8.64 -4.49
N TRP A 19 -6.05 7.42 -5.00
CA TRP A 19 -5.44 6.21 -4.44
C TRP A 19 -4.69 5.38 -5.49
N GLN A 20 -3.82 4.52 -5.00
CA GLN A 20 -3.11 3.51 -5.77
C GLN A 20 -3.94 2.22 -5.74
N ALA A 21 -3.94 1.48 -6.85
CA ALA A 21 -4.36 0.08 -6.87
C ALA A 21 -3.23 -0.82 -6.31
N PRO A 22 -3.56 -1.98 -5.72
CA PRO A 22 -2.55 -2.95 -5.29
C PRO A 22 -1.85 -3.56 -6.51
N GLY A 23 -0.65 -4.07 -6.30
CA GLY A 23 0.07 -4.75 -7.37
C GLY A 23 1.31 -5.50 -6.87
N PRO A 24 1.74 -6.55 -7.59
CA PRO A 24 2.91 -7.35 -7.23
C PRO A 24 4.16 -6.49 -7.08
N GLY A 25 4.92 -6.72 -6.01
CA GLY A 25 6.18 -6.00 -5.75
C GLY A 25 6.01 -4.52 -5.36
N THR A 26 4.79 -3.99 -5.29
CA THR A 26 4.54 -2.61 -4.83
C THR A 26 4.49 -2.53 -3.31
N SER A 27 4.36 -1.33 -2.74
CA SER A 27 4.22 -1.15 -1.29
C SER A 27 2.96 -1.73 -0.68
N SER A 28 1.98 -2.20 -1.48
CA SER A 28 0.82 -2.94 -0.98
C SER A 28 1.17 -4.32 -0.45
N GLY A 29 2.31 -4.88 -0.84
CA GLY A 29 2.49 -6.33 -0.78
C GLY A 29 1.74 -7.02 -1.92
N ASP A 30 1.65 -8.34 -1.83
CA ASP A 30 1.26 -9.23 -2.94
C ASP A 30 -0.09 -9.92 -2.69
N LEU A 31 -0.67 -9.78 -1.50
CA LEU A 31 -1.86 -10.54 -1.07
C LEU A 31 -3.17 -9.75 -1.09
N PHE A 32 -3.14 -8.44 -1.32
CA PHE A 32 -4.38 -7.67 -1.41
C PHE A 32 -5.20 -8.06 -2.65
N GLY A 33 -6.51 -8.17 -2.48
CA GLY A 33 -7.46 -8.36 -3.58
C GLY A 33 -7.55 -7.12 -4.49
N ASN A 34 -8.04 -7.30 -5.72
CA ASN A 34 -8.13 -6.21 -6.70
C ASN A 34 -9.08 -5.08 -6.26
N SER A 35 -9.99 -5.32 -5.31
CA SER A 35 -10.87 -4.26 -4.77
C SER A 35 -10.14 -3.32 -3.81
N ALA A 36 -8.97 -3.69 -3.30
CA ALA A 36 -8.21 -2.88 -2.34
C ALA A 36 -7.69 -1.57 -2.96
N PHE A 37 -7.44 -0.58 -2.11
CA PHE A 37 -6.87 0.70 -2.52
C PHE A 37 -6.07 1.32 -1.37
N GLY A 38 -5.02 2.08 -1.71
CA GLY A 38 -4.16 2.64 -0.69
C GLY A 38 -3.18 3.69 -1.19
N HIS A 39 -2.36 4.19 -0.28
CA HIS A 39 -1.29 5.14 -0.61
C HIS A 39 -0.18 5.07 0.43
N THR A 40 1.00 5.52 0.04
CA THR A 40 2.13 5.72 0.95
C THR A 40 2.42 7.21 1.18
N GLY A 41 2.98 7.55 2.33
CA GLY A 41 3.46 8.90 2.62
C GLY A 41 4.97 9.01 2.52
N PHE A 42 5.43 10.22 2.22
CA PHE A 42 6.86 10.57 2.13
C PHE A 42 7.65 10.18 3.38
N THR A 43 7.07 10.45 4.56
CA THR A 43 7.69 10.20 5.87
C THR A 43 7.77 8.73 6.24
N GLY A 44 7.20 7.81 5.47
CA GLY A 44 7.23 6.37 5.78
C GLY A 44 5.85 5.76 6.06
N THR A 45 4.77 6.55 6.04
CA THR A 45 3.42 6.03 6.30
C THR A 45 2.91 5.13 5.16
N SER A 46 1.93 4.28 5.46
CA SER A 46 1.19 3.48 4.49
C SER A 46 -0.23 3.26 4.97
N LEU A 47 -1.22 3.44 4.10
CA LEU A 47 -2.63 3.20 4.39
C LEU A 47 -3.20 2.35 3.25
N TRP A 48 -3.86 1.26 3.61
CA TRP A 48 -4.54 0.36 2.67
C TRP A 48 -5.88 -0.07 3.23
N PHE A 49 -6.87 -0.15 2.33
CA PHE A 49 -8.25 -0.48 2.64
C PHE A 49 -8.71 -1.54 1.65
N ASP A 50 -9.30 -2.62 2.14
CA ASP A 50 -9.88 -3.67 1.34
C ASP A 50 -11.34 -3.91 1.75
N PRO A 51 -12.32 -3.48 0.94
CA PRO A 51 -13.72 -3.62 1.27
C PRO A 51 -14.24 -5.05 1.14
N GLU A 52 -13.54 -5.96 0.46
CA GLU A 52 -13.96 -7.36 0.36
C GLU A 52 -13.65 -8.14 1.64
N THR A 53 -12.51 -7.83 2.28
CA THR A 53 -12.09 -8.43 3.55
C THR A 53 -12.46 -7.58 4.78
N GLU A 54 -13.12 -6.44 4.57
CA GLU A 54 -13.40 -5.41 5.59
C GLU A 54 -12.14 -4.97 6.37
N LEU A 55 -10.97 -5.11 5.76
CA LEU A 55 -9.68 -4.86 6.39
C LEU A 55 -9.18 -3.44 6.11
N SER A 56 -8.69 -2.79 7.15
CA SER A 56 -8.01 -1.49 7.06
C SER A 56 -6.67 -1.56 7.78
N ILE A 57 -5.58 -1.34 7.04
CA ILE A 57 -4.22 -1.35 7.59
C ILE A 57 -3.66 0.06 7.54
N VAL A 58 -3.38 0.64 8.71
CA VAL A 58 -2.78 1.98 8.85
C VAL A 58 -1.45 1.87 9.57
N PHE A 59 -0.38 2.18 8.84
CA PHE A 59 0.99 2.20 9.37
C PHE A 59 1.53 3.63 9.37
N LEU A 60 1.83 4.15 10.56
CA LEU A 60 2.38 5.49 10.75
C LEU A 60 3.83 5.37 11.21
N SER A 61 4.74 5.98 10.46
CA SER A 61 6.17 6.00 10.78
C SER A 61 6.82 7.32 10.33
N ASN A 62 8.00 7.60 10.87
CA ASN A 62 8.85 8.72 10.48
C ASN A 62 10.23 8.22 10.05
N ARG A 63 10.29 7.51 8.94
CA ARG A 63 11.52 7.03 8.28
C ARG A 63 12.49 8.16 7.97
N THR A 64 11.99 9.36 7.67
CA THR A 64 12.81 10.54 7.41
C THR A 64 13.60 11.02 8.63
N HIS A 65 13.18 10.69 9.84
CA HIS A 65 13.94 10.93 11.07
C HIS A 65 15.21 10.05 11.15
N ILE A 66 15.21 8.87 10.53
CA ILE A 66 16.37 7.97 10.51
C ILE A 66 17.36 8.42 9.43
N LYS A 67 16.90 8.44 8.17
CA LYS A 67 17.63 8.88 6.97
C LYS A 67 16.63 9.29 5.89
N ARG A 68 16.97 10.25 5.03
CA ARG A 68 16.00 10.83 4.08
C ARG A 68 15.82 10.01 2.81
N ARG A 69 16.88 9.43 2.25
CA ARG A 69 16.83 8.72 0.95
C ARG A 69 17.34 7.28 1.03
N GLU A 70 18.35 7.08 1.85
CA GLU A 70 19.08 5.82 2.02
C GLU A 70 18.18 4.69 2.53
N THR A 71 17.14 5.05 3.28
CA THR A 71 16.18 4.11 3.88
C THR A 71 14.90 3.91 3.05
N ILE A 72 14.82 4.44 1.82
CA ILE A 72 13.67 4.22 0.92
C ILE A 72 13.47 2.72 0.62
N PRO A 73 14.50 1.96 0.20
CA PRO A 73 14.31 0.55 -0.15
C PRO A 73 13.85 -0.31 1.03
N GLN A 74 14.42 -0.09 2.21
CA GLN A 74 14.05 -0.80 3.44
C GLN A 74 12.62 -0.50 3.83
N MET A 75 12.16 0.75 3.68
CA MET A 75 10.77 1.11 3.96
C MET A 75 9.79 0.48 2.98
N LEU A 76 10.15 0.33 1.70
CA LEU A 76 9.35 -0.44 0.75
C LEU A 76 9.21 -1.89 1.21
N GLU A 77 10.32 -2.53 1.59
CA GLU A 77 10.33 -3.91 2.09
C GLU A 77 9.53 -4.07 3.38
N THR A 78 9.67 -3.15 4.34
CA THR A 78 8.91 -3.14 5.60
C THR A 78 7.41 -3.09 5.33
N ARG A 79 6.94 -2.20 4.44
CA ARG A 79 5.51 -2.09 4.09
C ARG A 79 5.00 -3.37 3.44
N ARG A 80 5.77 -3.94 2.51
CA ARG A 80 5.42 -5.21 1.85
C ARG A 80 5.27 -6.35 2.85
N LYS A 81 6.27 -6.55 3.72
CA LYS A 81 6.24 -7.59 4.75
C LYS A 81 5.07 -7.37 5.71
N LEU A 82 4.85 -6.15 6.17
CA LEU A 82 3.75 -5.81 7.06
C LEU A 82 2.39 -6.25 6.47
N HIS A 83 2.08 -5.82 5.25
CA HIS A 83 0.79 -6.13 4.63
C HIS A 83 0.64 -7.62 4.33
N ASN A 84 1.67 -8.27 3.78
CA ASN A 84 1.62 -9.72 3.51
C ASN A 84 1.46 -10.53 4.79
N THR A 85 2.17 -10.17 5.88
CA THR A 85 2.03 -10.87 7.16
C THR A 85 0.62 -10.71 7.72
N ILE A 86 0.07 -9.49 7.74
CA ILE A 86 -1.30 -9.29 8.26
C ILE A 86 -2.33 -10.05 7.43
N LEU A 87 -2.25 -9.98 6.10
CA LEU A 87 -3.20 -10.68 5.23
C LEU A 87 -3.09 -12.20 5.37
N ALA A 88 -1.88 -12.75 5.42
CA ALA A 88 -1.66 -14.19 5.57
C ALA A 88 -2.17 -14.76 6.91
N GLU A 89 -2.31 -13.96 7.95
CA GLU A 89 -2.87 -14.39 9.24
C GLU A 89 -4.41 -14.28 9.31
N LEU A 90 -5.02 -13.58 8.35
CA LEU A 90 -6.47 -13.30 8.32
C LEU A 90 -7.22 -14.03 7.21
N THR A 91 -6.52 -14.65 6.26
CA THR A 91 -7.04 -15.57 5.23
C THR A 91 -6.66 -17.00 5.53
#